data_AF-A0A5C6M2D1-F1
#
_entry.id   AF-A0A5C6M2D1-F1
#
_cell.length_a   1.000
_cell.length_b   1.000
_cell.length_c   1.000
_cell.angle_alpha   90.00
_cell.angle_beta   90.00
_cell.angle_gamma   90.00
#
_symmetry.space_group_name_H-M   'P 1'
#
loop_
_entity.id
_entity.type
_entity.pdbx_description
1 polymer ?
#
loop_
_entity_poly.entity_id
_entity_poly.type
_entity_poly.pdbx_seq_one_letter_code
_entity_poly.pdbx_strand_id
1 'polypeptide(L)'
;LPSLSGISPVETTPADHAWLLEILDVNNDGLIDNTEAGAVFSTANADATVKNNDLDSDGKIDPAGYELSTGAQPVYLEMDSMLARAQGYVNLDVFGVVTFTGSFAFELGPTRTVDIVNTIASPGAVSSRTLRTMTIGASSVYGFIGWNGPWFVDGNDDKTLNRDTQGNPLPGEVNSAATGFALNNLNVGLFVGLDTTVTDPAGFVAMEFDLDSFESVGMSFLDVAATMHVSMNVGLSLNSVSAVNFGSTFNESTPLFDLDADGFITVGDLRNLHGSTSFSTLFTSQDDATKELALDTVVRALDSDHDGVLTTTEATAFVSAPAYSTRVATYNTDSDHEISAGYKVNTGDPDRPVRLTFDEFLVKIEIAGTMTISAGTVSLASMLGIFYLEVDASEFKLFAAADVRLGPDIGNQSPQFSLDALAVLVINDDDVAADMRSSTTISVPGISYTGTVGIRLNTTALAQVVTIPSRLLDLVQNSASSLCS
;
A
#
# COMPACT_ATOMS: atom_id res chain seq x y z
N LEU A 1 18.59 42.31 -20.03
CA LEU A 1 17.23 42.84 -20.18
C LEU A 1 16.83 43.62 -18.93
N PRO A 2 15.99 44.67 -19.02
CA PRO A 2 15.37 45.29 -17.85
C PRO A 2 14.61 44.27 -16.99
N SER A 3 14.01 43.24 -17.61
CA SER A 3 13.33 42.15 -16.92
C SER A 3 14.26 41.20 -16.14
N LEU A 4 15.56 41.20 -16.43
CA LEU A 4 16.57 40.45 -15.67
C LEU A 4 17.19 41.27 -14.53
N SER A 5 16.72 42.51 -14.30
CA SER A 5 17.27 43.35 -13.23
C SER A 5 16.84 42.83 -11.86
N GLY A 6 17.76 42.19 -11.14
CA GLY A 6 17.51 41.61 -9.81
C GLY A 6 17.84 40.12 -9.71
N ILE A 7 18.01 39.44 -10.85
CA ILE A 7 18.42 38.03 -10.88
C ILE A 7 19.95 37.94 -10.78
N SER A 8 20.43 37.14 -9.84
CA SER A 8 21.87 36.95 -9.61
C SER A 8 22.53 36.30 -10.84
N PRO A 9 23.74 36.72 -11.24
CA PRO A 9 24.50 36.05 -12.33
C PRO A 9 24.86 34.59 -12.04
N VAL A 10 24.63 34.13 -10.81
CA VAL A 10 24.91 32.77 -10.32
C VAL A 10 23.63 32.13 -9.76
N GLU A 11 22.46 32.63 -10.16
CA GLU A 11 21.17 32.05 -9.76
C GLU A 11 21.05 30.64 -10.33
N THR A 12 20.98 29.63 -9.45
CA THR A 12 20.87 28.20 -9.82
C THR A 12 19.46 27.66 -9.57
N THR A 13 18.54 28.49 -9.10
CA THR A 13 17.14 28.09 -8.93
C THR A 13 16.58 27.67 -10.28
N PRO A 14 16.05 26.43 -10.41
CA PRO A 14 15.42 25.98 -11.65
C PRO A 14 14.32 26.93 -12.07
N ALA A 15 14.33 27.31 -13.34
CA ALA A 15 13.31 28.16 -13.91
C ALA A 15 12.11 27.31 -14.34
N ASP A 16 10.96 27.47 -13.69
CA ASP A 16 9.73 26.91 -14.23
C ASP A 16 9.17 27.80 -15.36
N HIS A 17 8.23 27.25 -16.14
CA HIS A 17 7.63 27.95 -17.27
C HIS A 17 6.87 29.21 -16.83
N ALA A 18 6.26 29.20 -15.64
CA ALA A 18 5.50 30.34 -15.11
C ALA A 18 6.42 31.54 -14.78
N TRP A 19 7.59 31.27 -14.20
CA TRP A 19 8.61 32.27 -13.93
C TRP A 19 9.23 32.80 -15.22
N LEU A 20 9.44 31.94 -16.21
CA LEU A 20 9.91 32.36 -17.53
C LEU A 20 8.90 33.29 -18.23
N LEU A 21 7.59 32.97 -18.16
CA LEU A 21 6.54 33.84 -18.66
C LEU A 21 6.57 35.21 -17.95
N GLU A 22 6.66 35.25 -16.62
CA GLU A 22 6.68 36.50 -15.86
C GLU A 22 7.84 37.45 -16.26
N ILE A 23 8.98 36.88 -16.68
CA ILE A 23 10.18 37.63 -17.01
C ILE A 23 10.29 37.95 -18.51
N LEU A 24 9.79 37.08 -19.38
CA LEU A 24 10.05 37.11 -20.82
C LEU A 24 8.83 37.50 -21.65
N ASP A 25 7.61 37.24 -21.19
CA ASP A 25 6.38 37.67 -21.86
C ASP A 25 6.19 39.19 -21.67
N VAL A 26 6.75 39.96 -22.58
CA VAL A 26 6.75 41.44 -22.52
C VAL A 26 5.39 41.99 -22.95
N ASN A 27 4.67 41.22 -23.76
CA ASN A 27 3.42 41.65 -24.37
C ASN A 27 2.16 41.19 -23.59
N ASN A 28 2.35 40.33 -22.58
CA ASN A 28 1.33 39.75 -21.70
C ASN A 28 0.29 38.89 -22.44
N ASP A 29 0.68 38.20 -23.51
CA ASP A 29 -0.19 37.26 -24.23
C ASP A 29 -0.14 35.82 -23.67
N GLY A 30 0.72 35.58 -22.67
CA GLY A 30 0.91 34.28 -22.04
C GLY A 30 1.79 33.34 -22.83
N LEU A 31 2.55 33.83 -23.81
CA LEU A 31 3.47 33.07 -24.65
C LEU A 31 4.85 33.74 -24.64
N ILE A 32 5.89 33.00 -25.03
CA ILE A 32 7.22 33.55 -25.25
C ILE A 32 7.50 33.48 -26.75
N ASP A 33 7.44 34.63 -27.42
CA ASP A 33 7.72 34.69 -28.84
C ASP A 33 9.24 34.65 -29.14
N ASN A 34 9.59 34.46 -30.42
CA ASN A 34 10.99 34.39 -30.84
C ASN A 34 11.78 35.69 -30.57
N THR A 35 11.10 36.84 -30.52
CA THR A 35 11.69 38.15 -30.19
C THR A 35 11.97 38.26 -28.70
N GLU A 36 11.04 37.81 -27.86
CA GLU A 36 11.10 37.78 -26.41
C GLU A 36 12.19 36.81 -25.92
N ALA A 37 12.18 35.57 -26.43
CA ALA A 37 13.23 34.59 -26.18
C ALA A 37 14.60 35.07 -26.69
N GLY A 38 14.65 35.61 -27.92
CA GLY A 38 15.87 36.10 -28.55
C GLY A 38 16.54 37.26 -27.78
N ALA A 39 15.77 38.03 -27.02
CA ALA A 39 16.29 39.16 -26.25
C ALA A 39 17.14 38.73 -25.03
N VAL A 40 17.03 37.46 -24.60
CA VAL A 40 17.82 36.87 -23.50
C VAL A 40 19.18 36.38 -23.99
N PHE A 41 19.23 35.83 -25.19
CA PHE A 41 20.41 35.18 -25.72
C PHE A 41 21.32 36.19 -26.44
N SER A 42 22.44 36.57 -25.82
CA SER A 42 23.33 37.66 -26.26
C SER A 42 24.31 37.33 -27.40
N THR A 43 24.12 36.25 -28.15
CA THR A 43 25.09 35.79 -29.17
C THR A 43 24.44 35.45 -30.51
N ALA A 44 25.19 35.51 -31.62
CA ALA A 44 24.66 35.22 -32.96
C ALA A 44 24.08 33.79 -33.14
N ASN A 45 24.33 32.88 -32.19
CA ASN A 45 23.76 31.51 -32.18
C ASN A 45 22.40 31.44 -31.46
N ALA A 46 22.04 32.47 -30.69
CA ALA A 46 20.73 32.67 -30.07
C ALA A 46 19.57 32.46 -31.03
N ASP A 47 19.67 33.15 -32.17
CA ASP A 47 18.67 33.21 -33.22
C ASP A 47 18.41 31.85 -33.85
N ALA A 48 19.45 30.99 -33.91
CA ALA A 48 19.33 29.63 -34.41
C ALA A 48 18.73 28.71 -33.36
N THR A 49 19.10 28.84 -32.09
CA THR A 49 18.50 28.06 -30.99
C THR A 49 17.01 28.36 -30.85
N VAL A 50 16.63 29.64 -30.84
CA VAL A 50 15.23 30.06 -30.76
C VAL A 50 14.42 29.53 -31.95
N LYS A 51 14.90 29.73 -33.19
CA LYS A 51 14.23 29.21 -34.39
C LYS A 51 14.20 27.68 -34.51
N ASN A 52 15.13 26.97 -33.88
CA ASN A 52 15.11 25.50 -33.85
C ASN A 52 14.08 24.93 -32.86
N ASN A 53 13.59 25.76 -31.92
CA ASN A 53 12.54 25.40 -30.96
C ASN A 53 11.18 26.01 -31.35
N ASP A 54 11.09 26.61 -32.55
CA ASP A 54 9.87 26.96 -33.26
C ASP A 54 9.69 25.92 -34.39
N LEU A 55 9.34 24.70 -34.01
CA LEU A 55 9.25 23.50 -34.86
C LEU A 55 8.17 23.65 -35.93
N ASP A 56 7.11 24.41 -35.67
CA ASP A 56 6.02 24.64 -36.61
C ASP A 56 6.13 25.96 -37.40
N SER A 57 7.12 26.80 -37.06
CA SER A 57 7.44 28.07 -37.73
C SER A 57 6.32 29.11 -37.65
N ASP A 58 5.52 29.09 -36.58
CA ASP A 58 4.46 30.07 -36.35
C ASP A 58 4.95 31.40 -35.72
N GLY A 59 6.24 31.46 -35.36
CA GLY A 59 6.89 32.63 -34.79
C GLY A 59 6.97 32.62 -33.26
N LYS A 60 6.54 31.54 -32.61
CA LYS A 60 6.61 31.33 -31.16
C LYS A 60 7.56 30.18 -30.83
N ILE A 61 8.10 30.19 -29.62
CA ILE A 61 8.76 29.00 -29.09
C ILE A 61 7.67 27.99 -28.75
N ASP A 62 7.74 26.79 -29.34
CA ASP A 62 6.84 25.70 -29.02
C ASP A 62 7.07 25.28 -27.55
N PRO A 63 6.05 25.40 -26.68
CA PRO A 63 6.09 24.77 -25.37
C PRO A 63 6.15 23.25 -25.52
N ALA A 64 6.46 22.55 -24.43
CA ALA A 64 6.32 21.10 -24.44
C ALA A 64 4.84 20.73 -24.74
N GLY A 65 4.63 19.66 -25.53
CA GLY A 65 3.30 19.11 -25.79
C GLY A 65 2.60 19.59 -27.07
N TYR A 66 1.32 19.20 -27.22
CA TYR A 66 0.48 19.57 -28.36
C TYR A 66 -0.47 20.72 -28.00
N GLU A 67 -0.41 21.82 -28.74
CA GLU A 67 -1.30 22.97 -28.53
C GLU A 67 -2.75 22.64 -28.92
N LEU A 68 -3.67 22.80 -27.97
CA LEU A 68 -5.10 22.79 -28.20
C LEU A 68 -5.66 24.21 -28.11
N SER A 69 -6.02 24.78 -29.25
CA SER A 69 -6.66 26.10 -29.30
C SER A 69 -8.04 26.08 -28.64
N THR A 70 -8.21 26.84 -27.56
CA THR A 70 -9.50 26.98 -26.84
C THR A 70 -10.31 28.20 -27.27
N GLY A 71 -9.77 29.03 -28.18
CA GLY A 71 -10.32 30.35 -28.53
C GLY A 71 -9.92 31.48 -27.56
N ALA A 72 -9.21 31.16 -26.48
CA ALA A 72 -8.54 32.07 -25.56
C ALA A 72 -7.10 31.58 -25.32
N GLN A 73 -6.62 31.52 -24.08
CA GLN A 73 -5.31 30.91 -23.75
C GLN A 73 -5.29 29.43 -24.18
N PRO A 74 -4.31 29.02 -25.01
CA PRO A 74 -4.20 27.64 -25.46
C PRO A 74 -3.91 26.69 -24.29
N VAL A 75 -4.32 25.43 -24.46
CA VAL A 75 -4.01 24.35 -23.51
C VAL A 75 -3.02 23.41 -24.17
N TYR A 76 -1.86 23.18 -23.55
CA TYR A 76 -0.85 22.26 -24.06
C TYR A 76 -1.03 20.86 -23.47
N LEU A 77 -1.11 19.84 -24.33
CA LEU A 77 -1.20 18.45 -23.95
C LEU A 77 0.19 17.81 -23.97
N GLU A 78 0.82 17.69 -22.80
CA GLU A 78 2.20 17.19 -22.62
C GLU A 78 2.28 15.66 -22.41
N MET A 79 1.21 14.91 -22.71
CA MET A 79 1.15 13.47 -22.44
C MET A 79 2.17 12.68 -23.29
N ASP A 80 3.09 11.98 -22.63
CA ASP A 80 4.11 11.12 -23.26
C ASP A 80 3.71 9.63 -23.30
N SER A 81 2.65 9.27 -22.59
CA SER A 81 2.14 7.93 -22.43
C SER A 81 0.63 7.92 -22.23
N MET A 82 0.02 6.76 -22.46
CA MET A 82 -1.41 6.61 -22.26
C MET A 82 -1.70 6.68 -20.76
N LEU A 83 -2.54 7.64 -20.37
CA LEU A 83 -3.06 7.80 -19.02
C LEU A 83 -4.58 7.85 -19.06
N ALA A 84 -5.24 6.97 -18.32
CA ALA A 84 -6.68 7.06 -18.06
C ALA A 84 -6.92 6.87 -16.56
N ARG A 85 -7.63 7.81 -15.94
CA ARG A 85 -7.97 7.80 -14.52
C ARG A 85 -9.47 7.90 -14.34
N ALA A 86 -10.02 7.10 -13.44
CA ALA A 86 -11.38 7.23 -12.95
C ALA A 86 -11.35 7.00 -11.44
N GLN A 87 -11.97 7.89 -10.67
CA GLN A 87 -12.03 7.76 -9.22
C GLN A 87 -13.33 8.32 -8.67
N GLY A 88 -13.76 7.80 -7.54
CA GLY A 88 -14.91 8.33 -6.81
C GLY A 88 -15.51 7.33 -5.85
N TYR A 89 -16.58 7.76 -5.19
CA TYR A 89 -17.38 6.90 -4.33
C TYR A 89 -18.36 6.10 -5.19
N VAL A 90 -18.24 4.78 -5.17
CA VAL A 90 -19.00 3.86 -6.02
C VAL A 90 -19.90 3.00 -5.16
N ASN A 91 -21.19 2.93 -5.53
CA ASN A 91 -22.09 1.87 -5.12
C ASN A 91 -22.28 0.92 -6.30
N LEU A 92 -21.73 -0.29 -6.17
CA LEU A 92 -21.85 -1.36 -7.14
C LEU A 92 -22.84 -2.40 -6.61
N ASP A 93 -23.98 -2.54 -7.28
CA ASP A 93 -24.98 -3.57 -6.99
C ASP A 93 -25.06 -4.57 -8.16
N VAL A 94 -24.73 -5.82 -7.87
CA VAL A 94 -24.82 -6.95 -8.79
C VAL A 94 -26.03 -7.80 -8.41
N PHE A 95 -27.14 -7.54 -9.09
CA PHE A 95 -28.42 -8.27 -9.01
C PHE A 95 -29.04 -8.32 -7.59
N GLY A 96 -28.71 -7.40 -6.70
CA GLY A 96 -29.17 -7.37 -5.31
C GLY A 96 -28.56 -8.46 -4.42
N VAL A 97 -27.55 -9.17 -4.93
CA VAL A 97 -26.90 -10.28 -4.21
C VAL A 97 -25.51 -9.90 -3.72
N VAL A 98 -24.75 -9.17 -4.54
CA VAL A 98 -23.43 -8.68 -4.17
C VAL A 98 -23.43 -7.18 -4.30
N THR A 99 -23.14 -6.49 -3.20
CA THR A 99 -23.05 -5.02 -3.18
C THR A 99 -21.70 -4.60 -2.62
N PHE A 100 -21.04 -3.64 -3.27
CA PHE A 100 -19.85 -2.97 -2.75
C PHE A 100 -20.10 -1.47 -2.72
N THR A 101 -19.82 -0.82 -1.60
CA THR A 101 -19.95 0.63 -1.44
C THR A 101 -18.69 1.17 -0.82
N GLY A 102 -18.03 2.14 -1.45
CA GLY A 102 -16.79 2.73 -0.94
C GLY A 102 -16.09 3.60 -1.96
N SER A 103 -14.88 4.04 -1.63
CA SER A 103 -14.01 4.78 -2.56
C SER A 103 -13.27 3.80 -3.47
N PHE A 104 -13.27 4.10 -4.77
CA PHE A 104 -12.54 3.34 -5.77
C PHE A 104 -11.78 4.30 -6.67
N ALA A 105 -10.62 3.85 -7.13
CA ALA A 105 -9.92 4.44 -8.25
C ALA A 105 -9.34 3.37 -9.17
N PHE A 106 -9.32 3.72 -10.45
CA PHE A 106 -8.73 2.97 -11.53
C PHE A 106 -7.79 3.88 -12.28
N GLU A 107 -6.56 3.43 -12.47
CA GLU A 107 -5.58 4.12 -13.30
C GLU A 107 -5.00 3.15 -14.32
N LEU A 108 -4.91 3.59 -15.56
CA LEU A 108 -4.24 2.86 -16.62
C LEU A 108 -3.13 3.76 -17.16
N GLY A 109 -1.89 3.27 -17.05
CA GLY A 109 -0.67 4.03 -17.26
C GLY A 109 -0.20 4.81 -16.03
N PRO A 110 0.79 5.71 -16.17
CA PRO A 110 1.64 5.86 -17.35
C PRO A 110 2.55 4.65 -17.58
N THR A 111 3.38 4.68 -18.62
CA THR A 111 4.50 3.72 -18.71
C THR A 111 5.53 4.08 -17.65
N ARG A 112 6.01 3.11 -16.87
CA ARG A 112 6.99 3.33 -15.80
C ARG A 112 8.20 2.44 -15.97
N THR A 113 9.37 2.99 -15.75
CA THR A 113 10.61 2.20 -15.61
C THR A 113 10.73 1.78 -14.15
N VAL A 114 10.89 0.48 -13.92
CA VAL A 114 10.93 -0.10 -12.57
C VAL A 114 12.10 -1.06 -12.44
N ASP A 115 12.59 -1.19 -11.21
CA ASP A 115 13.60 -2.16 -10.85
C ASP A 115 12.97 -3.51 -10.52
N ILE A 116 13.57 -4.57 -11.06
CA ILE A 116 13.10 -5.95 -10.98
C ILE A 116 14.18 -6.80 -10.32
N VAL A 117 13.81 -7.47 -9.23
CA VAL A 117 14.65 -8.46 -8.54
C VAL A 117 14.35 -9.84 -9.09
N ASN A 118 15.37 -10.53 -9.60
CA ASN A 118 15.25 -11.89 -10.12
C ASN A 118 15.38 -12.92 -8.99
N THR A 119 14.54 -13.95 -9.00
CA THR A 119 14.54 -14.97 -7.93
C THR A 119 15.18 -16.30 -8.33
N ILE A 120 15.15 -16.68 -9.62
CA ILE A 120 15.63 -18.00 -10.07
C ILE A 120 16.87 -17.91 -10.95
N ALA A 121 16.78 -17.21 -12.09
CA ALA A 121 17.87 -17.22 -13.08
C ALA A 121 19.14 -16.52 -12.59
N SER A 122 19.00 -15.56 -11.68
CA SER A 122 20.09 -14.83 -11.03
C SER A 122 19.56 -14.26 -9.70
N PRO A 123 19.50 -15.07 -8.64
CA PRO A 123 18.90 -14.68 -7.36
C PRO A 123 19.49 -13.37 -6.82
N GLY A 124 18.62 -12.41 -6.49
CA GLY A 124 19.00 -11.10 -5.96
C GLY A 124 19.52 -10.10 -7.01
N ALA A 125 19.67 -10.49 -8.28
CA ALA A 125 20.10 -9.56 -9.32
C ALA A 125 18.99 -8.57 -9.69
N VAL A 126 19.32 -7.28 -9.63
CA VAL A 126 18.42 -6.18 -10.01
C VAL A 126 18.60 -5.84 -11.49
N SER A 127 17.49 -5.65 -12.19
CA SER A 127 17.44 -5.22 -13.59
C SER A 127 16.32 -4.22 -13.81
N SER A 128 16.54 -3.22 -14.68
CA SER A 128 15.51 -2.21 -14.98
C SER A 128 14.62 -2.65 -16.14
N ARG A 129 13.30 -2.45 -16.02
CA ARG A 129 12.31 -2.76 -17.06
C ARG A 129 11.29 -1.65 -17.22
N THR A 130 10.87 -1.41 -18.46
CA THR A 130 9.83 -0.43 -18.77
C THR A 130 8.46 -1.11 -18.93
N LEU A 131 7.57 -0.85 -17.98
CA LEU A 131 6.25 -1.48 -17.85
C LEU A 131 5.13 -0.53 -18.23
N ARG A 132 4.13 -1.01 -18.96
CA ARG A 132 2.82 -0.38 -19.04
C ARG A 132 2.01 -0.81 -17.81
N THR A 133 1.56 0.16 -17.01
CA THR A 133 0.95 -0.12 -15.71
C THR A 133 -0.57 -0.02 -15.76
N MET A 134 -1.22 -0.67 -14.80
CA MET A 134 -2.61 -0.50 -14.45
C MET A 134 -2.72 -0.66 -12.93
N THR A 135 -3.48 0.20 -12.28
CA THR A 135 -3.77 0.08 -10.86
C THR A 135 -5.26 0.11 -10.59
N ILE A 136 -5.64 -0.64 -9.57
CA ILE A 136 -6.98 -0.61 -9.01
C ILE A 136 -6.81 -0.41 -7.52
N GLY A 137 -7.30 0.71 -7.01
CA GLY A 137 -7.34 0.96 -5.58
C GLY A 137 -8.76 1.07 -5.08
N ALA A 138 -8.96 0.65 -3.85
CA ALA A 138 -10.19 0.87 -3.13
C ALA A 138 -9.88 1.07 -1.64
N SER A 139 -10.64 1.93 -0.98
CA SER A 139 -10.52 2.17 0.46
C SER A 139 -11.89 2.33 1.09
N SER A 140 -11.97 1.96 2.37
CA SER A 140 -13.22 2.06 3.14
C SER A 140 -14.39 1.33 2.47
N VAL A 141 -14.13 0.20 1.80
CA VAL A 141 -15.17 -0.52 1.07
C VAL A 141 -15.97 -1.39 2.03
N TYR A 142 -17.29 -1.21 2.01
CA TYR A 142 -18.27 -2.08 2.63
C TYR A 142 -18.88 -3.01 1.58
N GLY A 143 -18.60 -4.29 1.72
CA GLY A 143 -19.15 -5.35 0.88
C GLY A 143 -20.32 -6.07 1.57
N PHE A 144 -21.27 -6.56 0.79
CA PHE A 144 -22.30 -7.46 1.28
C PHE A 144 -22.61 -8.52 0.23
N ILE A 145 -22.71 -9.78 0.68
CA ILE A 145 -23.06 -10.93 -0.14
C ILE A 145 -24.26 -11.61 0.52
N GLY A 146 -25.45 -11.48 -0.05
CA GLY A 146 -26.65 -12.03 0.56
C GLY A 146 -27.96 -11.59 -0.05
N TRP A 147 -28.98 -11.49 0.81
CA TRP A 147 -30.39 -11.35 0.45
C TRP A 147 -30.95 -10.22 1.31
N ASN A 148 -31.95 -9.49 0.78
CA ASN A 148 -32.53 -8.31 1.45
C ASN A 148 -31.47 -7.26 1.84
N GLY A 149 -30.36 -7.18 1.09
CA GLY A 149 -29.28 -6.22 1.30
C GLY A 149 -29.53 -4.86 0.64
N PRO A 150 -28.53 -3.95 0.65
CA PRO A 150 -27.20 -4.11 1.25
C PRO A 150 -27.24 -4.12 2.79
N TRP A 151 -26.16 -4.60 3.43
CA TRP A 151 -26.00 -4.52 4.89
C TRP A 151 -25.72 -3.09 5.36
N PHE A 152 -24.78 -2.40 4.70
CA PHE A 152 -24.42 -1.01 4.96
C PHE A 152 -25.35 -0.06 4.20
N VAL A 153 -25.89 0.96 4.87
CA VAL A 153 -26.83 1.93 4.29
C VAL A 153 -26.48 3.40 4.55
N ASP A 154 -25.48 3.69 5.39
CA ASP A 154 -24.98 5.05 5.70
C ASP A 154 -26.09 6.03 6.11
N GLY A 155 -26.54 5.93 7.36
CA GLY A 155 -27.73 6.66 7.81
C GLY A 155 -27.52 8.16 7.98
N ASN A 156 -26.27 8.60 8.03
CA ASN A 156 -25.87 9.98 8.30
C ASN A 156 -25.04 10.61 7.16
N ASP A 157 -24.87 9.90 6.04
CA ASP A 157 -24.12 10.29 4.84
C ASP A 157 -22.64 10.63 5.12
N ASP A 158 -22.02 10.00 6.12
CA ASP A 158 -20.60 10.22 6.45
C ASP A 158 -19.65 9.20 5.81
N LYS A 159 -20.18 8.22 5.07
CA LYS A 159 -19.47 7.15 4.34
C LYS A 159 -18.74 6.16 5.24
N THR A 160 -18.99 6.17 6.54
CA THR A 160 -18.36 5.28 7.51
C THR A 160 -19.41 4.51 8.26
N LEU A 161 -19.11 3.26 8.61
CA LEU A 161 -19.95 2.49 9.51
C LEU A 161 -19.71 2.95 10.95
N ASN A 162 -20.59 3.80 11.48
CA ASN A 162 -20.46 4.22 12.86
C ASN A 162 -20.88 3.10 13.82
N ARG A 163 -20.11 2.92 14.89
CA ARG A 163 -20.37 1.93 15.94
C ARG A 163 -20.40 2.58 17.33
N ASP A 164 -21.18 1.99 18.23
CA ASP A 164 -21.21 2.37 19.64
C ASP A 164 -19.93 1.90 20.37
N THR A 165 -19.81 2.26 21.66
CA THR A 165 -18.68 1.85 22.51
C THR A 165 -18.55 0.33 22.75
N GLN A 166 -19.55 -0.45 22.34
CA GLN A 166 -19.58 -1.91 22.40
C GLN A 166 -19.29 -2.54 21.03
N GLY A 167 -19.04 -1.73 19.99
CA GLY A 167 -18.78 -2.19 18.63
C GLY A 167 -20.04 -2.51 17.83
N ASN A 168 -21.24 -2.21 18.30
CA ASN A 168 -22.47 -2.43 17.53
C ASN A 168 -22.73 -1.26 16.57
N PRO A 169 -23.21 -1.50 15.34
CA PRO A 169 -23.61 -0.42 14.44
C PRO A 169 -24.66 0.52 15.05
N LEU A 170 -24.52 1.82 14.83
CA LEU A 170 -25.51 2.80 15.29
C LEU A 170 -26.84 2.67 14.52
N PRO A 171 -27.97 3.12 15.10
CA PRO A 171 -29.25 3.10 14.42
C PRO A 171 -29.21 3.90 13.11
N GLY A 172 -29.63 3.27 12.00
CA GLY A 172 -29.65 3.90 10.68
C GLY A 172 -28.43 3.57 9.83
N GLU A 173 -27.35 3.03 10.41
CA GLU A 173 -26.12 2.67 9.69
C GLU A 173 -26.22 1.36 8.91
N VAL A 174 -27.09 0.47 9.39
CA VAL A 174 -27.23 -0.89 8.87
C VAL A 174 -28.68 -1.28 8.61
N ASN A 175 -28.86 -2.14 7.61
CA ASN A 175 -30.12 -2.77 7.28
C ASN A 175 -30.29 -4.08 8.08
N SER A 176 -31.13 -4.04 9.10
CA SER A 176 -31.41 -5.20 9.96
C SER A 176 -32.16 -6.35 9.28
N ALA A 177 -32.73 -6.13 8.09
CA ALA A 177 -33.37 -7.18 7.30
C ALA A 177 -32.38 -7.96 6.42
N ALA A 178 -31.14 -7.46 6.27
CA ALA A 178 -30.12 -8.11 5.46
C ALA A 178 -29.71 -9.46 6.07
N THR A 179 -29.59 -10.48 5.22
CA THR A 179 -29.14 -11.82 5.62
C THR A 179 -28.03 -12.29 4.69
N GLY A 180 -26.84 -12.54 5.22
CA GLY A 180 -25.68 -12.92 4.43
C GLY A 180 -24.36 -12.63 5.12
N PHE A 181 -23.35 -12.24 4.34
CA PHE A 181 -22.02 -11.90 4.81
C PHE A 181 -21.72 -10.43 4.54
N ALA A 182 -21.20 -9.73 5.54
CA ALA A 182 -20.72 -8.37 5.46
C ALA A 182 -19.19 -8.35 5.44
N LEU A 183 -18.62 -7.54 4.56
CA LEU A 183 -17.20 -7.20 4.52
C LEU A 183 -17.10 -5.74 4.96
N ASN A 184 -16.34 -5.45 6.00
CA ASN A 184 -16.22 -4.11 6.55
C ASN A 184 -14.80 -3.58 6.38
N ASN A 185 -14.71 -2.32 5.94
CA ASN A 185 -13.46 -1.58 5.80
C ASN A 185 -12.41 -2.32 4.94
N LEU A 186 -12.83 -2.81 3.78
CA LEU A 186 -11.92 -3.39 2.80
C LEU A 186 -11.05 -2.30 2.16
N ASN A 187 -9.73 -2.47 2.22
CA ASN A 187 -8.74 -1.66 1.51
C ASN A 187 -7.98 -2.56 0.52
N VAL A 188 -7.85 -2.11 -0.72
CA VAL A 188 -7.16 -2.85 -1.78
C VAL A 188 -6.28 -1.90 -2.55
N GLY A 189 -5.03 -2.29 -2.79
CA GLY A 189 -4.15 -1.67 -3.75
C GLY A 189 -3.60 -2.74 -4.67
N LEU A 190 -4.01 -2.75 -5.93
CA LEU A 190 -3.53 -3.66 -6.96
C LEU A 190 -2.70 -2.87 -7.97
N PHE A 191 -1.51 -3.37 -8.26
CA PHE A 191 -0.67 -2.96 -9.37
C PHE A 191 -0.50 -4.12 -10.35
N VAL A 192 -0.67 -3.83 -11.63
CA VAL A 192 -0.38 -4.75 -12.73
C VAL A 192 0.57 -4.04 -13.68
N GLY A 193 1.70 -4.67 -13.99
CA GLY A 193 2.69 -4.18 -14.93
C GLY A 193 2.93 -5.17 -16.05
N LEU A 194 2.90 -4.72 -17.29
CA LEU A 194 3.25 -5.54 -18.45
C LEU A 194 4.47 -4.95 -19.15
N ASP A 195 5.48 -5.77 -19.38
CA ASP A 195 6.69 -5.34 -20.09
C ASP A 195 6.35 -4.89 -21.52
N THR A 196 6.93 -3.77 -21.93
CA THR A 196 6.79 -3.23 -23.28
C THR A 196 7.68 -3.95 -24.30
N THR A 197 8.67 -4.73 -23.83
CA THR A 197 9.62 -5.49 -24.64
C THR A 197 9.00 -6.78 -25.18
N VAL A 198 8.95 -6.91 -26.50
CA VAL A 198 8.35 -8.09 -27.16
C VAL A 198 9.27 -9.31 -27.23
N THR A 199 10.58 -9.13 -27.05
CA THR A 199 11.57 -10.22 -27.13
C THR A 199 11.79 -10.97 -25.82
N ASP A 200 11.41 -10.36 -24.70
CA ASP A 200 11.46 -10.97 -23.37
C ASP A 200 10.26 -10.47 -22.53
N PRO A 201 9.03 -10.86 -22.91
CA PRO A 201 7.83 -10.39 -22.24
C PRO A 201 7.78 -10.89 -20.80
N ALA A 202 7.41 -9.98 -19.90
CA ALA A 202 7.18 -10.26 -18.50
C ALA A 202 5.90 -9.58 -18.01
N GLY A 203 5.23 -10.20 -17.05
CA GLY A 203 4.04 -9.67 -16.38
C GLY A 203 4.25 -9.65 -14.88
N PHE A 204 3.81 -8.58 -14.25
CA PHE A 204 3.98 -8.32 -12.83
C PHE A 204 2.65 -8.00 -12.19
N VAL A 205 2.41 -8.56 -11.00
CA VAL A 205 1.24 -8.28 -10.17
C VAL A 205 1.73 -8.06 -8.75
N ALA A 206 1.35 -6.92 -8.18
CA ALA A 206 1.54 -6.66 -6.77
C ALA A 206 0.22 -6.22 -6.14
N MET A 207 -0.03 -6.66 -4.92
CA MET A 207 -1.30 -6.44 -4.23
C MET A 207 -1.06 -6.27 -2.74
N GLU A 208 -1.71 -5.27 -2.16
CA GLU A 208 -2.10 -5.28 -0.76
C GLU A 208 -3.62 -5.36 -0.68
N PHE A 209 -4.10 -6.28 0.16
CA PHE A 209 -5.51 -6.46 0.47
C PHE A 209 -5.62 -6.55 1.98
N ASP A 210 -6.43 -5.69 2.56
CA ASP A 210 -6.69 -5.66 3.99
C ASP A 210 -8.18 -5.59 4.25
N LEU A 211 -8.67 -6.52 5.07
CA LEU A 211 -10.07 -6.61 5.46
C LEU A 211 -10.16 -6.70 6.99
N ASP A 212 -10.64 -5.63 7.60
CA ASP A 212 -10.84 -5.56 9.05
C ASP A 212 -11.77 -6.66 9.53
N SER A 213 -12.96 -6.76 8.94
CA SER A 213 -13.91 -7.80 9.32
C SER A 213 -14.76 -8.38 8.20
N PHE A 214 -14.90 -9.69 8.25
CA PHE A 214 -15.83 -10.52 7.51
C PHE A 214 -16.80 -11.14 8.53
N GLU A 215 -18.06 -10.74 8.48
CA GLU A 215 -19.07 -11.06 9.50
C GLU A 215 -20.31 -11.69 8.88
N SER A 216 -20.93 -12.67 9.54
CA SER A 216 -22.29 -13.11 9.17
C SER A 216 -23.34 -12.18 9.78
N VAL A 217 -24.33 -11.76 9.00
CA VAL A 217 -25.40 -10.87 9.43
C VAL A 217 -26.78 -11.49 9.16
N GLY A 218 -27.73 -11.29 10.08
CA GLY A 218 -29.09 -11.81 9.95
C GLY A 218 -29.22 -13.33 10.01
N MET A 219 -28.15 -14.06 10.36
CA MET A 219 -28.12 -15.53 10.38
C MET A 219 -28.15 -16.04 11.82
N SER A 220 -29.29 -16.57 12.29
CA SER A 220 -29.38 -17.11 13.66
C SER A 220 -28.68 -18.46 13.84
N PHE A 221 -28.35 -19.14 12.74
CA PHE A 221 -27.75 -20.48 12.75
C PHE A 221 -26.23 -20.48 12.54
N LEU A 222 -25.67 -19.34 12.12
CA LEU A 222 -24.27 -19.19 11.76
C LEU A 222 -23.81 -17.83 12.25
N ASP A 223 -22.78 -17.84 13.07
CA ASP A 223 -22.05 -16.66 13.53
C ASP A 223 -20.61 -16.78 13.05
N VAL A 224 -20.13 -15.83 12.26
CA VAL A 224 -18.78 -15.79 11.70
C VAL A 224 -18.22 -14.41 11.96
N ALA A 225 -16.96 -14.36 12.40
CA ALA A 225 -16.17 -13.14 12.49
C ALA A 225 -14.73 -13.47 12.10
N ALA A 226 -14.20 -12.85 11.05
CA ALA A 226 -12.84 -13.09 10.59
C ALA A 226 -12.17 -11.81 10.06
N THR A 227 -10.85 -11.76 10.09
CA THR A 227 -10.02 -10.75 9.41
C THR A 227 -9.14 -11.43 8.38
N MET A 228 -8.73 -10.69 7.35
CA MET A 228 -7.84 -11.19 6.30
C MET A 228 -6.90 -10.08 5.84
N HIS A 229 -5.64 -10.44 5.64
CA HIS A 229 -4.65 -9.61 4.98
C HIS A 229 -3.91 -10.46 3.96
N VAL A 230 -3.66 -9.90 2.78
CA VAL A 230 -2.91 -10.55 1.70
C VAL A 230 -1.95 -9.54 1.11
N SER A 231 -0.67 -9.88 1.13
CA SER A 231 0.38 -9.13 0.47
C SER A 231 0.99 -10.00 -0.62
N MET A 232 1.13 -9.47 -1.82
CA MET A 232 1.64 -10.23 -2.95
C MET A 232 2.51 -9.34 -3.84
N ASN A 233 3.63 -9.87 -4.30
CA ASN A 233 4.49 -9.27 -5.31
C ASN A 233 5.11 -10.36 -6.16
N VAL A 234 4.58 -10.55 -7.36
CA VAL A 234 4.93 -11.66 -8.24
C VAL A 234 5.14 -11.16 -9.66
N GLY A 235 6.28 -11.51 -10.23
CA GLY A 235 6.65 -11.30 -11.61
C GLY A 235 6.91 -12.64 -12.31
N LEU A 236 6.37 -12.78 -13.51
CA LEU A 236 6.58 -13.94 -14.36
C LEU A 236 7.14 -13.49 -15.71
N SER A 237 8.23 -14.13 -16.13
CA SER A 237 8.83 -13.98 -17.46
C SER A 237 9.00 -15.36 -18.10
N LEU A 238 9.45 -15.42 -19.35
CA LEU A 238 9.68 -16.68 -20.05
C LEU A 238 10.75 -17.56 -19.37
N ASN A 239 11.68 -16.95 -18.62
CA ASN A 239 12.90 -17.61 -18.15
C ASN A 239 13.10 -17.53 -16.63
N SER A 240 12.28 -16.77 -15.91
CA SER A 240 12.42 -16.59 -14.46
C SER A 240 11.13 -16.14 -13.79
N VAL A 241 11.03 -16.44 -12.51
CA VAL A 241 10.20 -15.67 -11.57
C VAL A 241 11.03 -14.47 -11.11
N SER A 242 10.36 -13.35 -10.87
CA SER A 242 10.96 -12.10 -10.40
C SER A 242 9.92 -11.30 -9.62
N ALA A 243 10.25 -10.10 -9.19
CA ALA A 243 9.31 -9.21 -8.52
C ALA A 243 9.72 -7.75 -8.75
N VAL A 244 8.75 -6.84 -8.65
CA VAL A 244 9.05 -5.40 -8.70
C VAL A 244 9.65 -4.99 -7.37
N ASN A 245 10.77 -4.29 -7.37
CA ASN A 245 11.34 -3.70 -6.17
C ASN A 245 10.79 -2.27 -6.02
N PHE A 246 9.66 -2.15 -5.33
CA PHE A 246 8.97 -0.89 -5.11
C PHE A 246 9.76 0.07 -4.21
N GLY A 247 10.55 -0.45 -3.26
CA GLY A 247 11.45 0.36 -2.46
C GLY A 247 12.48 1.08 -3.32
N SER A 248 13.29 0.36 -4.08
CA SER A 248 14.30 0.99 -4.97
C SER A 248 13.70 1.87 -6.07
N THR A 249 12.50 1.53 -6.56
CA THR A 249 11.88 2.25 -7.69
C THR A 249 11.13 3.52 -7.27
N PHE A 250 10.42 3.48 -6.14
CA PHE A 250 9.43 4.50 -5.76
C PHE A 250 9.59 5.03 -4.32
N ASN A 251 10.70 4.70 -3.65
CA ASN A 251 11.00 5.25 -2.33
C ASN A 251 11.96 6.43 -2.44
N GLU A 252 11.42 7.60 -2.15
CA GLU A 252 12.12 8.88 -2.07
C GLU A 252 12.44 9.23 -0.61
N SER A 253 11.59 8.77 0.31
CA SER A 253 11.65 9.09 1.74
C SER A 253 12.85 8.47 2.46
N THR A 254 13.15 7.18 2.27
CA THR A 254 14.31 6.56 2.92
C THR A 254 15.60 7.22 2.44
N PRO A 255 15.87 7.33 1.12
CA PRO A 255 17.08 8.00 0.65
C PRO A 255 17.17 9.47 1.04
N LEU A 256 16.03 10.17 1.20
CA LEU A 256 16.03 11.54 1.72
C LEU A 256 16.59 11.61 3.14
N PHE A 257 16.23 10.66 4.03
CA PHE A 257 16.59 10.70 5.44
C PHE A 257 17.85 9.90 5.81
N ASP A 258 18.25 8.93 5.00
CA ASP A 258 19.49 8.17 5.13
C ASP A 258 20.64 8.91 4.40
N LEU A 259 21.53 9.53 5.18
CA LEU A 259 22.58 10.41 4.65
C LEU A 259 23.80 9.66 4.13
N ASP A 260 24.13 8.52 4.72
CA ASP A 260 25.32 7.72 4.36
C ASP A 260 24.99 6.49 3.49
N ALA A 261 23.70 6.28 3.21
CA ALA A 261 23.17 5.23 2.34
C ALA A 261 23.52 3.83 2.85
N ASP A 262 23.56 3.65 4.17
CA ASP A 262 23.78 2.34 4.80
C ASP A 262 22.48 1.52 4.97
N GLY A 263 21.34 2.12 4.62
CA GLY A 263 20.00 1.53 4.69
C GLY A 263 19.24 1.85 5.98
N PHE A 264 19.86 2.56 6.92
CA PHE A 264 19.28 2.88 8.22
C PHE A 264 19.15 4.39 8.41
N ILE A 265 17.99 4.83 8.91
CA ILE A 265 17.81 6.23 9.29
C ILE A 265 18.21 6.35 10.76
N THR A 266 19.27 7.09 11.05
CA THR A 266 19.72 7.30 12.43
C THR A 266 19.39 8.70 12.93
N VAL A 267 19.37 8.88 14.26
CA VAL A 267 19.32 10.21 14.88
C VAL A 267 20.46 11.11 14.39
N GLY A 268 21.62 10.54 14.08
CA GLY A 268 22.77 11.25 13.50
C GLY A 268 22.42 11.88 12.16
N ASP A 269 21.78 11.13 11.27
CA ASP A 269 21.36 11.62 9.95
C ASP A 269 20.36 12.75 10.08
N LEU A 270 19.31 12.53 10.88
CA LEU A 270 18.25 13.51 11.10
C LEU A 270 18.78 14.82 11.70
N ARG A 271 19.73 14.76 12.65
CA ARG A 271 20.38 15.95 13.21
C ARG A 271 21.19 16.70 12.17
N ASN A 272 21.89 15.99 11.28
CA ASN A 272 22.66 16.60 10.21
C ASN A 272 21.74 17.25 9.17
N LEU A 273 20.64 16.59 8.78
CA LEU A 273 19.64 17.13 7.85
C LEU A 273 18.93 18.37 8.40
N HIS A 274 18.57 18.34 9.68
CA HIS A 274 17.86 19.43 10.32
C HIS A 274 18.79 20.58 10.74
N GLY A 275 20.01 20.27 11.18
CA GLY A 275 20.99 21.25 11.68
C GLY A 275 20.80 21.64 13.15
N SER A 276 20.06 20.84 13.92
CA SER A 276 19.86 21.01 15.37
C SER A 276 20.00 19.66 16.10
N THR A 277 20.26 19.70 17.41
CA THR A 277 20.41 18.50 18.25
C THR A 277 19.09 17.99 18.82
N SER A 278 17.97 18.67 18.57
CA SER A 278 16.63 18.23 18.95
C SER A 278 15.58 18.70 17.95
N PHE A 279 14.57 17.87 17.71
CA PHE A 279 13.40 18.21 16.90
C PHE A 279 12.16 17.50 17.48
N SER A 280 11.21 18.29 17.97
CA SER A 280 9.93 17.82 18.51
C SER A 280 10.10 16.59 19.43
N THR A 281 9.31 15.54 19.22
CA THR A 281 9.40 14.23 19.87
C THR A 281 10.29 13.24 19.11
N LEU A 282 10.84 13.62 17.95
CA LEU A 282 11.56 12.71 17.05
C LEU A 282 12.97 12.39 17.58
N PHE A 283 13.69 13.41 18.06
CA PHE A 283 14.97 13.23 18.75
C PHE A 283 15.28 14.39 19.69
N THR A 284 16.08 14.11 20.72
CA THR A 284 16.57 15.05 21.72
C THR A 284 18.10 15.07 21.73
N SER A 285 18.72 16.02 22.43
CA SER A 285 20.19 16.09 22.53
C SER A 285 20.82 14.94 23.32
N GLN A 286 20.02 14.13 24.02
CA GLN A 286 20.48 12.97 24.80
C GLN A 286 20.44 11.66 24.02
N ASP A 287 19.72 11.61 22.91
CA ASP A 287 19.66 10.39 22.09
C ASP A 287 21.03 10.08 21.47
N ASP A 288 21.37 8.79 21.41
CA ASP A 288 22.58 8.36 20.71
C ASP A 288 22.46 8.69 19.22
N ALA A 289 23.54 9.14 18.59
CA ALA A 289 23.56 9.45 17.16
C ALA A 289 23.35 8.18 16.32
N THR A 290 23.76 7.01 16.80
CA THR A 290 23.58 5.74 16.07
C THR A 290 22.21 5.10 16.33
N LYS A 291 21.31 5.78 17.05
CA LYS A 291 19.98 5.25 17.32
C LYS A 291 19.18 5.23 16.02
N GLU A 292 18.86 4.04 15.56
CA GLU A 292 18.01 3.82 14.39
C GLU A 292 16.56 4.22 14.69
N LEU A 293 15.91 4.81 13.69
CA LEU A 293 14.53 5.23 13.70
C LEU A 293 13.83 4.61 12.50
N ALA A 294 12.65 4.05 12.73
CA ALA A 294 11.83 3.53 11.65
C ALA A 294 11.27 4.69 10.81
N LEU A 295 11.21 4.52 9.49
CA LEU A 295 10.74 5.55 8.55
C LEU A 295 9.33 6.03 8.89
N ASP A 296 8.44 5.14 9.31
CA ASP A 296 7.06 5.47 9.74
C ASP A 296 7.02 6.47 10.91
N THR A 297 8.02 6.42 11.78
CA THR A 297 8.16 7.29 12.95
C THR A 297 8.68 8.66 12.53
N VAL A 298 9.58 8.69 11.54
CA VAL A 298 10.06 9.94 10.94
C VAL A 298 8.91 10.62 10.20
N VAL A 299 8.26 9.91 9.26
CA VAL A 299 7.15 10.45 8.46
C VAL A 299 6.04 11.00 9.35
N ARG A 300 5.54 10.22 10.32
CA ARG A 300 4.49 10.69 11.27
C ARG A 300 4.88 11.91 12.09
N ALA A 301 6.17 12.14 12.34
CA ALA A 301 6.62 13.30 13.10
C ALA A 301 6.74 14.57 12.24
N LEU A 302 6.84 14.41 10.92
CA LEU A 302 7.00 15.50 9.95
C LEU A 302 5.70 15.84 9.23
N ASP A 303 4.85 14.84 9.01
CA ASP A 303 3.47 14.94 8.54
C ASP A 303 2.66 15.77 9.56
N SER A 304 2.42 17.03 9.20
CA SER A 304 1.94 18.07 10.10
C SER A 304 0.42 18.16 10.12
N ASP A 305 -0.23 17.85 9.00
CA ASP A 305 -1.68 17.80 8.87
C ASP A 305 -2.25 16.39 9.10
N HIS A 306 -1.38 15.39 9.25
CA HIS A 306 -1.70 13.99 9.55
C HIS A 306 -2.52 13.33 8.45
N ASP A 307 -2.28 13.72 7.19
CA ASP A 307 -2.95 13.16 6.01
C ASP A 307 -2.28 11.86 5.51
N GLY A 308 -1.15 11.45 6.12
CA GLY A 308 -0.41 10.24 5.76
C GLY A 308 0.49 10.40 4.52
N VAL A 309 0.71 11.64 4.08
CA VAL A 309 1.56 12.01 2.95
C VAL A 309 2.62 12.98 3.44
N LEU A 310 3.89 12.60 3.32
CA LEU A 310 4.97 13.56 3.53
C LEU A 310 5.09 14.44 2.29
N THR A 311 4.73 15.72 2.39
CA THR A 311 4.89 16.65 1.28
C THR A 311 6.32 17.21 1.21
N THR A 312 6.71 17.72 0.03
CA THR A 312 7.96 18.49 -0.13
C THR A 312 8.02 19.71 0.77
N THR A 313 6.88 20.32 1.12
CA THR A 313 6.81 21.46 2.04
C THR A 313 7.20 21.04 3.45
N GLU A 314 6.65 19.93 3.93
CA GLU A 314 6.94 19.39 5.27
C GLU A 314 8.37 18.87 5.37
N ALA A 315 8.81 18.12 4.36
CA ALA A 315 10.18 17.66 4.27
C ALA A 315 11.17 18.84 4.25
N THR A 316 10.90 19.90 3.50
CA THR A 316 11.75 21.11 3.46
C THR A 316 11.73 21.87 4.78
N ALA A 317 10.59 21.89 5.49
CA ALA A 317 10.52 22.48 6.83
C ALA A 317 11.44 21.77 7.83
N PHE A 318 11.65 20.46 7.66
CA PHE A 318 12.58 19.68 8.46
C PHE A 318 14.03 19.78 7.98
N VAL A 319 14.30 19.63 6.68
CA VAL A 319 15.66 19.66 6.09
C VAL A 319 16.17 21.10 6.00
N SER A 320 16.45 21.68 7.16
CA SER A 320 16.81 23.10 7.30
C SER A 320 18.32 23.36 7.33
N ALA A 321 19.17 22.32 7.36
CA ALA A 321 20.62 22.53 7.32
C ALA A 321 21.05 23.02 5.93
N PRO A 322 21.83 24.12 5.83
CA PRO A 322 22.20 24.72 4.55
C PRO A 322 22.95 23.78 3.59
N ALA A 323 23.63 22.76 4.11
CA ALA A 323 24.35 21.77 3.30
C ALA A 323 23.41 20.86 2.48
N TYR A 324 22.12 20.81 2.84
CA TYR A 324 21.13 19.89 2.26
C TYR A 324 19.91 20.63 1.68
N SER A 325 20.03 21.93 1.39
CA SER A 325 18.91 22.77 0.93
C SER A 325 18.28 22.32 -0.39
N THR A 326 19.00 21.57 -1.23
CA THR A 326 18.48 21.01 -2.49
C THR A 326 18.06 19.55 -2.37
N ARG A 327 18.24 18.93 -1.20
CA ARG A 327 18.10 17.47 -1.04
C ARG A 327 16.66 17.01 -1.26
N VAL A 328 15.67 17.73 -0.73
CA VAL A 328 14.24 17.41 -0.94
C VAL A 328 13.90 17.42 -2.44
N ALA A 329 14.33 18.46 -3.17
CA ALA A 329 14.13 18.54 -4.61
C ALA A 329 14.92 17.50 -5.41
N THR A 330 16.01 16.95 -4.85
CA THR A 330 16.81 15.90 -5.50
C THR A 330 16.11 14.54 -5.40
N TYR A 331 15.39 14.29 -4.30
CA TYR A 331 14.69 13.02 -4.07
C TYR A 331 13.22 13.02 -4.47
N ASN A 332 12.57 14.18 -4.64
CA ASN A 332 11.28 14.30 -5.33
C ASN A 332 11.49 14.14 -6.85
N THR A 333 11.77 12.90 -7.27
CA THR A 333 12.22 12.58 -8.63
C THR A 333 11.12 12.70 -9.68
N ASP A 334 9.87 12.49 -9.28
CA ASP A 334 8.71 12.60 -10.19
C ASP A 334 8.01 13.96 -10.13
N SER A 335 8.49 14.87 -9.27
CA SER A 335 8.00 16.24 -9.13
C SER A 335 6.51 16.34 -8.76
N ASP A 336 5.97 15.32 -8.09
CA ASP A 336 4.57 15.27 -7.67
C ASP A 336 4.27 16.06 -6.39
N HIS A 337 5.32 16.62 -5.77
CA HIS A 337 5.31 17.39 -4.50
C HIS A 337 5.05 16.55 -3.25
N GLU A 338 5.00 15.22 -3.38
CA GLU A 338 5.05 14.25 -2.31
C GLU A 338 6.49 13.71 -2.17
N ILE A 339 6.81 13.13 -1.01
CA ILE A 339 8.03 12.35 -0.79
C ILE A 339 7.57 10.92 -0.49
N SER A 340 7.64 10.08 -1.51
CA SER A 340 7.02 8.76 -1.47
C SER A 340 7.85 7.73 -0.67
N ALA A 341 7.15 6.87 0.08
CA ALA A 341 7.74 5.76 0.85
C ALA A 341 7.53 4.39 0.16
N GLY A 342 7.38 4.39 -1.17
CA GLY A 342 6.93 3.26 -1.98
C GLY A 342 5.83 3.69 -2.95
N TYR A 343 5.23 2.74 -3.66
CA TYR A 343 4.28 3.06 -4.71
C TYR A 343 2.87 3.30 -4.19
N LYS A 344 2.38 4.53 -4.39
CA LYS A 344 1.03 4.95 -4.03
C LYS A 344 0.02 4.41 -5.05
N VAL A 345 -0.84 3.51 -4.60
CA VAL A 345 -2.05 3.14 -5.33
C VAL A 345 -3.17 4.07 -4.90
N ASN A 346 -3.63 4.88 -5.84
CA ASN A 346 -4.79 5.74 -5.65
C ASN A 346 -6.03 4.88 -5.37
N THR A 347 -6.77 5.19 -4.30
CA THR A 347 -7.99 4.50 -3.87
C THR A 347 -9.26 5.31 -4.11
N GLY A 348 -9.13 6.53 -4.64
CA GLY A 348 -10.21 7.52 -4.78
C GLY A 348 -10.48 8.32 -3.52
N ASP A 349 -9.84 7.97 -2.41
CA ASP A 349 -9.77 8.73 -1.18
C ASP A 349 -8.33 9.22 -0.99
N PRO A 350 -8.05 10.54 -1.14
CA PRO A 350 -6.68 11.05 -1.09
C PRO A 350 -6.02 10.83 0.28
N ASP A 351 -6.82 10.79 1.36
CA ASP A 351 -6.35 10.66 2.74
C ASP A 351 -6.09 9.18 3.11
N ARG A 352 -6.49 8.24 2.24
CA ARG A 352 -6.37 6.79 2.48
C ARG A 352 -5.83 6.02 1.26
N PRO A 353 -4.62 6.34 0.77
CA PRO A 353 -3.99 5.55 -0.28
C PRO A 353 -3.54 4.18 0.24
N VAL A 354 -3.44 3.20 -0.65
CA VAL A 354 -2.74 1.95 -0.35
C VAL A 354 -1.32 2.06 -0.90
N ARG A 355 -0.31 1.77 -0.07
CA ARG A 355 1.10 1.84 -0.44
C ARG A 355 1.67 0.44 -0.64
N LEU A 356 2.29 0.22 -1.79
CA LEU A 356 3.05 -1.00 -2.07
C LEU A 356 4.53 -0.74 -1.80
N THR A 357 5.10 -1.47 -0.84
CA THR A 357 6.48 -1.26 -0.35
C THR A 357 7.31 -2.54 -0.46
N PHE A 358 6.97 -3.43 -1.39
CA PHE A 358 7.65 -4.70 -1.54
C PHE A 358 8.99 -4.54 -2.25
N ASP A 359 10.03 -5.21 -1.75
CA ASP A 359 11.37 -5.10 -2.33
C ASP A 359 11.78 -6.35 -3.11
N GLU A 360 11.07 -7.45 -2.91
CA GLU A 360 11.33 -8.74 -3.53
C GLU A 360 10.06 -9.57 -3.71
N PHE A 361 10.22 -10.81 -4.16
CA PHE A 361 9.11 -11.75 -4.33
C PHE A 361 8.47 -12.03 -2.97
N LEU A 362 7.14 -11.91 -2.92
CA LEU A 362 6.38 -12.15 -1.71
C LEU A 362 5.00 -12.72 -2.06
N VAL A 363 4.59 -13.74 -1.32
CA VAL A 363 3.19 -14.16 -1.20
C VAL A 363 2.91 -14.39 0.27
N LYS A 364 2.17 -13.48 0.88
CA LYS A 364 1.79 -13.51 2.29
C LYS A 364 0.28 -13.53 2.42
N ILE A 365 -0.24 -14.50 3.17
CA ILE A 365 -1.66 -14.64 3.46
C ILE A 365 -1.80 -14.81 4.95
N GLU A 366 -2.65 -14.00 5.57
CA GLU A 366 -2.91 -14.12 6.99
C GLU A 366 -4.40 -13.92 7.29
N ILE A 367 -4.97 -14.93 7.95
CA ILE A 367 -6.39 -15.07 8.22
C ILE A 367 -6.54 -15.49 9.67
N ALA A 368 -7.42 -14.83 10.41
CA ALA A 368 -7.86 -15.32 11.70
C ALA A 368 -9.37 -15.11 11.83
N GLY A 369 -10.04 -16.03 12.52
CA GLY A 369 -11.47 -15.91 12.69
C GLY A 369 -12.10 -16.98 13.56
N THR A 370 -13.37 -16.73 13.89
CA THR A 370 -14.24 -17.64 14.59
C THR A 370 -15.45 -17.98 13.74
N MET A 371 -16.01 -19.16 14.00
CA MET A 371 -17.24 -19.62 13.40
C MET A 371 -18.02 -20.41 14.45
N THR A 372 -19.29 -20.12 14.62
CA THR A 372 -20.20 -20.87 15.49
C THR A 372 -21.45 -21.25 14.72
N ILE A 373 -21.85 -22.51 14.80
CA ILE A 373 -23.09 -23.03 14.22
C ILE A 373 -24.07 -23.30 15.36
N SER A 374 -25.29 -22.81 15.23
CA SER A 374 -26.31 -22.84 16.27
C SER A 374 -27.65 -23.39 15.76
N ALA A 375 -28.38 -24.06 16.65
CA ALA A 375 -29.79 -24.41 16.46
C ALA A 375 -30.62 -23.75 17.57
N GLY A 376 -31.24 -22.61 17.25
CA GLY A 376 -31.89 -21.77 18.25
C GLY A 376 -30.85 -21.16 19.20
N THR A 377 -31.01 -21.38 20.51
CA THR A 377 -30.08 -20.89 21.54
C THR A 377 -28.94 -21.86 21.84
N VAL A 378 -28.86 -22.98 21.12
CA VAL A 378 -27.91 -24.07 21.37
C VAL A 378 -26.81 -24.03 20.32
N SER A 379 -25.57 -23.77 20.73
CA SER A 379 -24.41 -23.88 19.85
C SER A 379 -24.04 -25.35 19.67
N LEU A 380 -23.92 -25.79 18.41
CA LEU A 380 -23.66 -27.17 18.01
C LEU A 380 -22.20 -27.40 17.60
N ALA A 381 -21.57 -26.37 17.04
CA ALA A 381 -20.18 -26.40 16.62
C ALA A 381 -19.57 -25.01 16.82
N SER A 382 -18.30 -24.95 17.21
CA SER A 382 -17.52 -23.73 17.21
C SER A 382 -16.11 -24.01 16.73
N MET A 383 -15.53 -23.05 16.03
CA MET A 383 -14.17 -23.07 15.52
C MET A 383 -13.51 -21.73 15.78
N LEU A 384 -12.27 -21.76 16.23
CA LEU A 384 -11.33 -20.66 16.21
C LEU A 384 -10.16 -21.10 15.34
N GLY A 385 -9.81 -20.30 14.34
CA GLY A 385 -8.75 -20.63 13.39
C GLY A 385 -7.81 -19.45 13.15
N ILE A 386 -6.52 -19.77 13.02
CA ILE A 386 -5.48 -18.87 12.54
C ILE A 386 -4.75 -19.59 11.41
N PHE A 387 -4.54 -18.88 10.31
CA PHE A 387 -3.78 -19.34 9.17
C PHE A 387 -2.83 -18.23 8.74
N TYR A 388 -1.55 -18.56 8.63
CA TYR A 388 -0.50 -17.68 8.14
C TYR A 388 0.36 -18.47 7.14
N LEU A 389 0.57 -17.88 5.98
CA LEU A 389 1.44 -18.37 4.93
C LEU A 389 2.30 -17.21 4.47
N GLU A 390 3.60 -17.44 4.35
CA GLU A 390 4.53 -16.50 3.75
C GLU A 390 5.47 -17.27 2.84
N VAL A 391 5.63 -16.79 1.62
CA VAL A 391 6.59 -17.31 0.66
C VAL A 391 7.36 -16.13 0.12
N ASP A 392 8.66 -16.11 0.40
CA ASP A 392 9.60 -15.13 -0.14
C ASP A 392 10.59 -15.79 -1.11
N ALA A 393 11.65 -15.08 -1.50
CA ALA A 393 12.64 -15.59 -2.44
C ALA A 393 13.47 -16.78 -1.91
N SER A 394 13.49 -16.98 -0.59
CA SER A 394 14.36 -17.93 0.12
C SER A 394 13.64 -18.90 1.05
N GLU A 395 12.45 -18.52 1.53
CA GLU A 395 11.72 -19.27 2.54
C GLU A 395 10.24 -19.43 2.21
N PHE A 396 9.71 -20.60 2.57
CA PHE A 396 8.30 -20.88 2.71
C PHE A 396 8.00 -21.10 4.19
N LYS A 397 7.07 -20.35 4.75
CA LYS A 397 6.59 -20.46 6.12
C LYS A 397 5.08 -20.70 6.10
N LEU A 398 4.65 -21.69 6.86
CA LEU A 398 3.25 -21.99 7.11
C LEU A 398 3.04 -22.15 8.60
N PHE A 399 2.04 -21.45 9.12
CA PHE A 399 1.52 -21.62 10.47
C PHE A 399 0.01 -21.78 10.40
N ALA A 400 -0.50 -22.80 11.08
CA ALA A 400 -1.94 -22.98 11.24
C ALA A 400 -2.24 -23.42 12.68
N ALA A 401 -3.24 -22.79 13.28
CA ALA A 401 -3.78 -23.18 14.58
C ALA A 401 -5.30 -23.26 14.49
N ALA A 402 -5.89 -24.27 15.12
CA ALA A 402 -7.33 -24.42 15.18
C ALA A 402 -7.77 -25.06 16.51
N ASP A 403 -8.81 -24.49 17.14
CA ASP A 403 -9.63 -25.15 18.16
C ASP A 403 -11.01 -25.38 17.54
N VAL A 404 -11.44 -26.64 17.49
CA VAL A 404 -12.76 -27.05 17.00
C VAL A 404 -13.48 -27.80 18.11
N ARG A 405 -14.70 -27.37 18.43
CA ARG A 405 -15.57 -28.02 19.40
C ARG A 405 -16.91 -28.38 18.77
N LEU A 406 -17.39 -29.60 18.99
CA LEU A 406 -18.71 -30.05 18.54
C LEU A 406 -19.50 -30.65 19.71
N GLY A 407 -20.81 -30.39 19.72
CA GLY A 407 -21.75 -30.95 20.68
C GLY A 407 -22.84 -29.95 21.10
N PRO A 408 -23.97 -30.41 21.64
CA PRO A 408 -25.06 -29.54 22.08
C PRO A 408 -24.73 -28.67 23.30
N ASP A 409 -23.62 -28.93 24.00
CA ASP A 409 -23.25 -28.28 25.27
C ASP A 409 -21.88 -27.58 25.20
N ILE A 410 -21.44 -27.10 24.03
CA ILE A 410 -20.13 -26.43 23.91
C ILE A 410 -20.01 -25.17 24.77
N GLY A 411 -21.13 -24.46 25.02
CA GLY A 411 -21.18 -23.31 25.92
C GLY A 411 -20.98 -23.65 27.41
N ASN A 412 -21.10 -24.94 27.79
CA ASN A 412 -20.93 -25.45 29.16
C ASN A 412 -19.61 -26.22 29.36
N GLN A 413 -18.60 -25.99 28.50
CA GLN A 413 -17.25 -26.58 28.60
C GLN A 413 -17.21 -28.13 28.52
N SER A 414 -18.28 -28.79 28.02
CA SER A 414 -18.34 -30.25 27.86
C SER A 414 -18.60 -30.64 26.40
N PRO A 415 -17.67 -30.35 25.48
CA PRO A 415 -17.82 -30.74 24.09
C PRO A 415 -17.83 -32.26 23.94
N GLN A 416 -18.66 -32.79 23.04
CA GLN A 416 -18.66 -34.21 22.69
C GLN A 416 -17.48 -34.58 21.82
N PHE A 417 -16.96 -33.61 21.07
CA PHE A 417 -15.73 -33.70 20.31
C PHE A 417 -14.97 -32.39 20.47
N SER A 418 -13.67 -32.48 20.77
CA SER A 418 -12.75 -31.34 20.66
C SER A 418 -11.51 -31.72 19.86
N LEU A 419 -11.02 -30.79 19.06
CA LEU A 419 -9.77 -30.87 18.33
C LEU A 419 -8.99 -29.59 18.56
N ASP A 420 -7.82 -29.72 19.17
CA ASP A 420 -6.82 -28.66 19.25
C ASP A 420 -5.69 -29.04 18.29
N ALA A 421 -5.43 -28.21 17.27
CA ALA A 421 -4.41 -28.46 16.28
C ALA A 421 -3.48 -27.25 16.15
N LEU A 422 -2.18 -27.53 16.05
CA LEU A 422 -1.12 -26.57 15.79
C LEU A 422 -0.16 -27.17 14.76
N ALA A 423 0.16 -26.44 13.71
CA ALA A 423 1.08 -26.86 12.67
C ALA A 423 2.00 -25.71 12.30
N VAL A 424 3.29 -25.99 12.22
CA VAL A 424 4.32 -25.11 11.66
C VAL A 424 5.11 -25.90 10.62
N LEU A 425 5.35 -25.29 9.47
CA LEU A 425 6.24 -25.81 8.41
C LEU A 425 7.10 -24.67 7.89
N VAL A 426 8.40 -24.89 7.84
CA VAL A 426 9.40 -24.01 7.24
C VAL A 426 10.18 -24.81 6.23
N ILE A 427 10.31 -24.28 5.01
CA ILE A 427 11.16 -24.82 3.96
C ILE A 427 12.03 -23.67 3.49
N ASN A 428 13.35 -23.85 3.50
CA ASN A 428 14.30 -22.92 2.90
C ASN A 428 15.37 -23.70 2.13
N ASP A 429 16.36 -23.01 1.57
CA ASP A 429 17.39 -23.63 0.73
C ASP A 429 18.20 -24.72 1.44
N ASP A 430 18.30 -24.64 2.77
CA ASP A 430 19.12 -25.54 3.58
C ASP A 430 18.30 -26.62 4.31
N ASP A 431 17.02 -26.39 4.61
CA ASP A 431 16.26 -27.19 5.58
C ASP A 431 14.77 -27.34 5.27
N VAL A 432 14.21 -28.44 5.74
CA VAL A 432 12.78 -28.63 5.96
C VAL A 432 12.55 -28.92 7.44
N ALA A 433 11.83 -28.02 8.11
CA ALA A 433 11.40 -28.20 9.49
C ALA A 433 9.87 -28.17 9.58
N ALA A 434 9.29 -29.16 10.25
CA ALA A 434 7.87 -29.21 10.52
C ALA A 434 7.60 -29.66 11.95
N ASP A 435 6.64 -29.03 12.61
CA ASP A 435 6.14 -29.44 13.91
C ASP A 435 4.61 -29.32 13.91
N MET A 436 3.96 -30.47 13.92
CA MET A 436 2.51 -30.58 13.96
C MET A 436 2.12 -31.30 15.23
N ARG A 437 1.16 -30.75 15.96
CA ARG A 437 0.54 -31.36 17.13
C ARG A 437 -0.96 -31.27 17.00
N SER A 438 -1.63 -32.35 17.33
CA SER A 438 -3.08 -32.37 17.48
C SER A 438 -3.45 -33.14 18.74
N SER A 439 -4.45 -32.64 19.44
CA SER A 439 -5.12 -33.30 20.55
C SER A 439 -6.58 -33.46 20.17
N THR A 440 -7.10 -34.67 20.26
CA THR A 440 -8.50 -34.98 19.98
C THR A 440 -9.13 -35.63 21.19
N THR A 441 -10.27 -35.11 21.61
CA THR A 441 -11.09 -35.72 22.66
C THR A 441 -12.47 -36.05 22.10
N ILE A 442 -12.96 -37.25 22.40
CA ILE A 442 -14.34 -37.69 22.14
C ILE A 442 -14.94 -38.11 23.48
N SER A 443 -16.06 -37.48 23.84
CA SER A 443 -16.78 -37.71 25.09
C SER A 443 -18.27 -37.85 24.79
N VAL A 444 -18.71 -39.08 24.52
CA VAL A 444 -20.12 -39.41 24.30
C VAL A 444 -20.55 -40.56 25.22
N PRO A 445 -21.85 -40.74 25.51
CA PRO A 445 -22.28 -41.83 26.36
C PRO A 445 -21.77 -43.20 25.88
N GLY A 446 -20.98 -43.86 26.73
CA GLY A 446 -20.39 -45.18 26.44
C GLY A 446 -19.06 -45.16 25.68
N ILE A 447 -18.54 -44.00 25.26
CA ILE A 447 -17.24 -43.87 24.59
C ILE A 447 -16.51 -42.63 25.11
N SER A 448 -15.34 -42.85 25.71
CA SER A 448 -14.39 -41.79 26.08
C SER A 448 -13.06 -42.08 25.42
N TYR A 449 -12.56 -41.13 24.63
CA TYR A 449 -11.27 -41.21 23.97
C TYR A 449 -10.55 -39.87 24.07
N THR A 450 -9.27 -39.92 24.40
CA THR A 450 -8.36 -38.79 24.26
C THR A 450 -7.10 -39.31 23.58
N GLY A 451 -6.73 -38.69 22.47
CA GLY A 451 -5.56 -39.06 21.68
C GLY A 451 -4.77 -37.84 21.27
N THR A 452 -3.46 -37.95 21.30
CA THR A 452 -2.56 -36.94 20.75
C THR A 452 -1.76 -37.53 19.60
N VAL A 453 -1.64 -36.78 18.51
CA VAL A 453 -0.80 -37.13 17.37
C VAL A 453 0.14 -35.97 17.13
N GLY A 454 1.42 -36.28 16.98
CA GLY A 454 2.44 -35.29 16.66
C GLY A 454 3.37 -35.78 15.56
N ILE A 455 3.75 -34.88 14.67
CA ILE A 455 4.79 -35.08 13.67
C ILE A 455 5.85 -34.03 13.93
N ARG A 456 7.10 -34.45 14.07
CA ARG A 456 8.24 -33.54 14.12
C ARG A 456 9.28 -33.97 13.11
N LEU A 457 9.63 -33.06 12.23
CA LEU A 457 10.65 -33.20 11.20
C LEU A 457 11.58 -31.99 11.30
N ASN A 458 12.88 -32.23 11.20
CA ASN A 458 13.86 -31.18 11.02
C ASN A 458 15.08 -31.85 10.38
N THR A 459 15.45 -31.41 9.17
CA THR A 459 16.48 -32.08 8.39
C THR A 459 17.90 -31.63 8.77
N THR A 460 18.07 -30.43 9.33
CA THR A 460 19.38 -29.87 9.71
C THR A 460 19.66 -29.83 11.21
N ALA A 461 18.63 -30.03 12.04
CA ALA A 461 18.63 -29.81 13.48
C ALA A 461 18.90 -28.36 13.93
N LEU A 462 18.83 -27.39 13.02
CA LEU A 462 18.88 -25.96 13.34
C LEU A 462 17.52 -25.46 13.82
N ALA A 463 17.52 -24.43 14.66
CA ALA A 463 16.29 -23.81 15.14
C ALA A 463 15.69 -22.93 14.03
N GLN A 464 14.42 -23.17 13.69
CA GLN A 464 13.64 -22.34 12.78
C GLN A 464 12.67 -21.46 13.58
N VAL A 465 12.45 -20.23 13.14
CA VAL A 465 11.58 -19.26 13.82
C VAL A 465 10.49 -18.80 12.86
N VAL A 466 9.24 -18.82 13.32
CA VAL A 466 8.10 -18.23 12.62
C VAL A 466 7.48 -17.18 13.54
N THR A 467 7.50 -15.93 13.10
CA THR A 467 6.93 -14.80 13.84
C THR A 467 5.49 -14.60 13.40
N ILE A 468 4.55 -14.75 14.33
CA ILE A 468 3.13 -14.54 14.03
C ILE A 468 2.81 -13.04 14.14
N PRO A 469 2.16 -12.44 13.12
CA PRO A 469 1.72 -11.05 13.16
C PRO A 469 0.85 -10.76 14.38
N SER A 470 1.09 -9.64 15.06
CA SER A 470 0.35 -9.23 16.27
C SER A 470 -1.15 -9.11 16.03
N ARG A 471 -1.57 -8.64 14.84
CA ARG A 471 -2.98 -8.50 14.49
C ARG A 471 -3.77 -9.81 14.55
N LEU A 472 -3.13 -10.95 14.23
CA LEU A 472 -3.76 -12.26 14.35
C LEU A 472 -3.94 -12.65 15.82
N LEU A 473 -3.00 -12.24 16.67
CA LEU A 473 -3.05 -12.48 18.10
C LEU A 473 -4.09 -11.58 18.79
N ASP A 474 -4.19 -10.31 18.37
CA ASP A 474 -5.16 -9.34 18.89
C ASP A 474 -6.60 -9.81 18.63
N LEU A 475 -6.88 -10.39 17.46
CA LEU A 475 -8.20 -10.96 17.17
C LEU A 475 -8.54 -12.14 18.09
N VAL A 476 -7.56 -13.02 18.33
CA VAL A 476 -7.75 -14.17 19.23
C VAL A 476 -7.98 -13.69 20.67
N GLN A 477 -7.24 -12.68 21.12
CA GLN A 477 -7.34 -12.16 22.49
C GLN A 477 -8.61 -11.34 22.73
N ASN A 478 -9.13 -10.64 21.72
CA ASN A 478 -10.30 -9.77 21.84
C ASN A 478 -11.61 -10.42 21.38
N SER A 479 -11.57 -11.65 20.88
CA SER A 479 -12.76 -12.37 20.42
C SER A 479 -13.66 -12.78 21.60
N ALA A 480 -14.97 -12.54 21.46
CA ALA A 480 -15.99 -12.94 22.42
C ALA A 480 -16.31 -14.46 22.39
N SER A 481 -15.61 -15.23 21.56
CA SER A 481 -15.79 -16.67 21.46
C SER A 481 -15.44 -17.37 22.76
N SER A 482 -16.24 -18.36 23.16
CA SER A 482 -15.96 -19.25 24.29
C SER A 482 -14.68 -20.09 24.13
N LEU A 483 -14.03 -20.01 22.96
CA LEU A 483 -12.75 -20.66 22.65
C LEU A 483 -11.53 -19.79 23.01
N CYS A 484 -11.72 -18.49 23.25
CA CYS A 484 -10.65 -17.53 23.51
C CYS A 484 -10.31 -17.36 25.00
N SER A 485 -10.92 -18.15 25.90
CA SER A 485 -10.76 -18.09 27.36
C SER A 485 -9.66 -18.99 27.91
#